data_AF-A0A1W9UA61-F1
#
_entry.id   AF-A0A1W9UA61-F1
#
_cell.length_a   1.000
_cell.length_b   1.000
_cell.length_c   1.000
_cell.angle_alpha   90.00
_cell.angle_beta   90.00
_cell.angle_gamma   90.00
#
_symmetry.space_group_name_H-M   'P 1'
#
loop_
_entity.id
_entity.type
_entity.pdbx_description
1 polymer ?
#
loop_
_entity_poly.entity_id
_entity_poly.type
_entity_poly.pdbx_seq_one_letter_code
_entity_poly.pdbx_strand_id
1 'polypeptide(L)' 'MLWLAVVGVINSVISISYYWKIIRAIYLTPAETEERIDTSPALAIALGVAVTGVFIVGIFPSLILNLLQTAAQIFFVG' A
#
# COMPACT_ATOMS: atom_id res chain seq x y z
N MET A 1 -19.78 -9.81 12.54
CA MET A 1 -18.83 -9.33 11.50
C MET A 1 -19.19 -7.96 10.95
N LEU A 2 -20.47 -7.58 10.87
CA LEU A 2 -20.87 -6.27 10.33
C LEU A 2 -20.21 -5.09 11.07
N TRP A 3 -20.17 -5.11 12.41
CA TRP A 3 -19.57 -4.03 13.20
C TRP A 3 -18.06 -3.88 12.94
N LEU A 4 -17.32 -4.98 12.75
CA LEU A 4 -15.90 -4.95 12.37
C LEU A 4 -15.69 -4.36 10.98
N ALA A 5 -16.55 -4.72 10.02
CA ALA A 5 -16.50 -4.14 8.68
C ALA A 5 -16.72 -2.61 8.72
N VAL A 6 -17.69 -2.15 9.52
CA VAL A 6 -17.96 -0.72 9.71
C VAL A 6 -16.72 -0.01 10.31
N VAL A 7 -16.11 -0.58 11.35
CA VAL A 7 -14.87 -0.03 11.93
C VAL A 7 -13.75 0.02 10.90
N GLY A 8 -13.61 -1.01 10.07
CA GLY A 8 -12.62 -1.04 8.98
C GLY A 8 -12.81 0.08 7.96
N VAL A 9 -14.05 0.30 7.53
CA VAL A 9 -14.37 1.41 6.59
C VAL A 9 -14.11 2.77 7.22
N ILE A 10 -14.52 2.98 8.48
CA ILE A 10 -14.25 4.23 9.21
C ILE A 10 -12.73 4.46 9.30
N ASN A 11 -11.95 3.43 9.62
CA ASN A 11 -10.49 3.53 9.64
C ASN A 11 -9.93 3.99 8.29
N SER A 12 -10.39 3.42 7.17
CA SER A 12 -9.96 3.83 5.83
C SER A 12 -10.32 5.29 5.51
N VAL A 13 -11.51 5.76 5.90
CA VAL A 13 -11.93 7.17 5.72
C VAL A 13 -11.06 8.12 6.52
N ILE A 14 -10.76 7.77 7.78
CA ILE A 14 -9.85 8.54 8.62
C ILE A 14 -8.45 8.59 7.98
N SER A 15 -7.92 7.45 7.52
CA SER A 15 -6.60 7.37 6.87
C SER A 15 -6.46 8.29 5.65
N ILE A 16 -7.51 8.44 4.83
CA ILE A 16 -7.49 9.36 3.67
C ILE A 16 -7.11 10.79 4.08
N SER A 17 -7.65 11.28 5.20
CA SER A 17 -7.35 12.63 5.69
C SER A 17 -5.87 12.79 6.08
N TYR A 18 -5.24 11.72 6.57
CA TYR A 18 -3.82 11.72 6.89
C TYR A 18 -2.95 11.63 5.63
N TYR A 19 -3.31 10.77 4.69
CA TYR A 19 -2.57 10.64 3.42
C TYR A 19 -2.62 11.92 2.58
N TRP A 20 -3.75 12.64 2.61
CA TRP A 20 -3.84 13.96 1.99
C TRP A 20 -2.78 14.93 2.53
N LYS A 21 -2.55 14.96 3.85
CA LYS A 21 -1.51 15.82 4.45
C LYS A 21 -0.12 15.46 3.94
N ILE A 22 0.18 14.18 3.77
CA ILE A 22 1.47 13.68 3.24
C ILE A 22 1.64 14.11 1.78
N ILE A 23 0.64 13.86 0.93
CA ILE A 23 0.69 14.24 -0.50
C ILE A 23 0.89 15.75 -0.63
N ARG A 24 0.17 16.54 0.18
CA ARG A 24 0.33 18.00 0.21
C ARG A 24 1.75 18.39 0.59
N ALA A 25 2.32 17.78 1.62
CA ALA A 25 3.68 18.08 2.06
C ALA A 25 4.74 17.74 0.99
N ILE A 26 4.55 16.66 0.22
CA ILE A 26 5.50 16.22 -0.81
C ILE A 26 5.41 17.06 -2.09
N TYR A 27 4.19 17.40 -2.54
CA TYR A 27 3.98 17.96 -3.88
C TYR A 27 3.51 19.42 -3.90
N LEU A 28 2.90 19.93 -2.83
CA LEU A 28 2.21 21.23 -2.81
C LEU A 28 2.87 22.24 -1.86
N THR A 29 3.79 21.81 -1.01
CA THR A 29 4.52 22.67 -0.09
C THR A 29 5.91 22.97 -0.67
N PRO A 30 6.37 24.23 -0.67
CA PRO A 30 7.73 24.57 -1.08
C PRO A 30 8.77 23.85 -0.22
N ALA A 31 9.83 23.35 -0.86
CA ALA A 31 10.95 22.74 -0.16
C ALA A 31 11.75 23.81 0.60
N GLU A 32 12.22 23.49 1.81
CA GLU A 32 13.08 24.39 2.60
C GLU A 32 14.51 24.47 2.04
N THR A 33 14.95 23.43 1.34
CA THR A 33 16.26 23.35 0.68
C THR A 33 16.15 22.63 -0.66
N GLU A 34 17.00 23.00 -1.62
CA GLU A 34 17.13 22.29 -2.91
C GLU A 34 18.21 21.19 -2.88
N GLU A 35 18.76 20.90 -1.70
CA GLU A 35 19.76 19.85 -1.54
C GLU A 35 19.19 18.49 -1.95
N ARG A 36 19.89 17.80 -2.85
CA ARG A 36 19.47 16.49 -3.32
C ARG A 36 19.82 15.43 -2.29
N ILE A 37 18.83 14.61 -1.96
CA ILE A 37 19.05 13.42 -1.15
C ILE A 37 19.58 12.32 -2.06
N ASP A 38 20.81 11.85 -1.79
CA ASP A 38 21.37 10.70 -2.49
C ASP A 38 20.56 9.44 -2.18
N THR A 39 20.01 8.84 -3.23
CA THR A 39 19.24 7.60 -3.13
C THR A 39 20.14 6.44 -3.50
N SER A 40 20.24 5.43 -2.63
CA SER A 40 21.02 4.23 -2.94
C SER A 40 20.34 3.43 -4.07
N PRO A 41 21.10 2.77 -4.96
CA PRO A 41 20.53 1.93 -6.01
C PRO A 41 19.63 0.81 -5.45
N ALA A 42 19.98 0.27 -4.28
CA ALA A 42 19.16 -0.73 -3.59
C ALA A 42 17.79 -0.18 -3.19
N LEU A 43 17.71 1.05 -2.68
CA LEU A 43 16.46 1.70 -2.33
C LEU A 43 15.58 1.92 -3.56
N ALA A 44 16.17 2.36 -4.68
CA ALA A 44 15.45 2.56 -5.94
C ALA A 44 14.85 1.24 -6.47
N ILE A 45 15.62 0.14 -6.44
CA ILE A 45 15.14 -1.18 -6.86
C ILE A 45 14.00 -1.66 -5.94
N ALA A 46 14.17 -1.54 -4.63
CA ALA A 46 13.15 -1.93 -3.66
C ALA A 46 11.83 -1.17 -3.87
N LEU A 47 11.90 0.15 -4.09
CA LEU A 47 10.75 0.99 -4.44
C LEU A 47 10.11 0.54 -5.76
N GLY A 48 10.92 0.31 -6.80
CA GLY A 48 10.44 -0.16 -8.10
C GLY A 48 9.68 -1.49 -7.99
N VAL A 49 10.22 -2.45 -7.24
CA VAL A 49 9.57 -3.75 -7.00
C VAL A 49 8.28 -3.57 -6.21
N ALA A 50 8.28 -2.76 -5.14
CA ALA A 50 7.09 -2.53 -4.33
C ALA A 50 5.96 -1.89 -5.15
N VAL A 51 6.26 -0.83 -5.90
CA VAL A 51 5.30 -0.15 -6.77
C VAL A 51 4.75 -1.11 -7.82
N THR A 52 5.64 -1.85 -8.50
CA THR A 52 5.24 -2.83 -9.53
C THR A 52 4.35 -3.93 -8.93
N GLY A 53 4.71 -4.45 -7.76
CA GLY A 53 3.92 -5.47 -7.07
C GLY A 53 2.52 -4.97 -6.69
N VAL A 54 2.41 -3.74 -6.18
CA VAL A 54 1.11 -3.12 -5.87
C VAL A 54 0.23 -3.01 -7.13
N PHE A 55 0.79 -2.59 -8.26
CA PHE A 55 0.05 -2.51 -9.51
C PHE A 55 -0.35 -3.89 -10.05
N ILE A 56 0.57 -4.86 -10.08
CA ILE A 56 0.28 -6.22 -10.56
C ILE A 56 -0.85 -6.84 -9.74
N VAL A 57 -0.75 -6.80 -8.41
CA VAL A 57 -1.77 -7.39 -7.52
C VAL A 57 -3.08 -6.61 -7.60
N GLY A 58 -3.02 -5.28 -7.66
CA GLY A 58 -4.21 -4.43 -7.71
C GLY A 58 -5.00 -4.58 -9.01
N ILE A 59 -4.32 -4.75 -10.15
CA ILE A 59 -4.96 -4.88 -11.47
C ILE A 59 -5.31 -6.35 -11.77
N PHE A 60 -4.44 -7.29 -11.41
CA PHE A 60 -4.60 -8.72 -11.67
C PHE A 60 -4.65 -9.53 -10.36
N PRO A 61 -5.69 -9.36 -9.53
CA PRO A 61 -5.77 -10.00 -8.22
C PRO A 61 -5.82 -11.54 -8.33
N SER A 62 -6.34 -12.08 -9.43
CA SER A 62 -6.43 -13.53 -9.69
C SER A 62 -5.07 -14.24 -9.60
N LEU A 63 -3.96 -13.54 -9.84
CA LEU A 63 -2.61 -14.09 -9.73
C LEU A 63 -2.30 -14.62 -8.32
N ILE A 64 -2.86 -13.99 -7.28
CA ILE A 64 -2.62 -14.38 -5.88
C ILE A 64 -3.83 -15.04 -5.23
N LEU A 65 -5.06 -14.74 -5.68
CA LEU A 65 -6.28 -15.22 -5.02
C LEU A 65 -6.39 -16.76 -5.00
N ASN A 66 -5.97 -17.45 -6.07
CA ASN A 66 -5.99 -18.91 -6.12
C ASN A 66 -5.07 -19.54 -5.05
N LEU A 67 -3.89 -18.95 -4.88
CA LEU A 67 -2.91 -19.38 -3.87
C LEU A 67 -3.44 -19.12 -2.45
N LEU A 68 -4.02 -17.94 -2.22
CA LEU A 68 -4.63 -17.57 -0.94
C LEU A 68 -5.81 -18.48 -0.58
N GLN A 69 -6.65 -18.85 -1.54
CA GLN A 69 -7.76 -19.75 -1.32
C GLN A 69 -7.27 -21.14 -0.91
N THR A 70 -6.25 -21.66 -1.59
CA THR A 70 -5.63 -22.94 -1.25
C THR A 70 -5.01 -22.90 0.15
N ALA A 71 -4.26 -21.84 0.48
CA ALA A 71 -3.64 -21.67 1.78
C ALA A 71 -4.68 -21.56 2.91
N ALA A 72 -5.77 -20.82 2.69
CA ALA A 72 -6.87 -20.70 3.66
C ALA A 72 -7.56 -22.06 3.89
N GLN A 73 -7.79 -22.84 2.83
CA GLN A 73 -8.38 -24.18 2.96
C GLN A 73 -7.50 -25.09 3.81
N ILE A 74 -6.18 -25.12 3.55
CA ILE A 74 -5.24 -25.91 4.36
C ILE A 74 -5.27 -25.44 5.83
N PHE A 75 -5.28 -24.13 6.07
CA PHE A 75 -5.24 -23.57 7.41
C PHE A 75 -6.50 -23.83 8.25
N PHE A 76 -7.69 -23.86 7.63
CA PHE A 76 -8.96 -24.05 8.35
C PHE A 76 -9.48 -25.49 8.35
N VAL A 77 -8.99 -26.34 7.44
CA VAL A 77 -9.39 -27.75 7.33
C VAL A 77 -8.36 -28.70 7.95
N GLY A 78 -7.09 -28.30 8.04
CA GLY A 78 -6.06 -29.00 8.81
C GLY A 78 -6.16 -28.72 10.30
#